data_AF-A0A239ICU2-F1
#
_entry.id   AF-A0A239ICU2-F1
#
_cell.length_a   1.000
_cell.length_b   1.000
_cell.length_c   1.000
_cell.angle_alpha   90.00
_cell.angle_beta   90.00
_cell.angle_gamma   90.00
#
_symmetry.space_group_name_H-M   'P 1'
#
loop_
_entity.id
_entity.type
_entity.pdbx_description
1 polymer ?
#
loop_
_entity_poly.entity_id
_entity_poly.type
_entity_poly.pdbx_seq_one_letter_code
_entity_poly.pdbx_strand_id
1 'polypeptide(L)' 'MGGHGHIATGIINWSKTFGKLDEKATRLIVTPRVYYSTNTIGVSIDEKGNETKLEPMQINEDREFLLDDIVIELN' A
#
# COMPACT_ATOMS: atom_id res chain seq x y z
N MET A 1 4.11 3.69 13.49
CA MET A 1 4.46 3.43 12.07
C MET A 1 4.45 4.76 11.35
N GLY A 2 5.44 5.00 10.51
CA GLY A 2 5.56 6.23 9.73
C GLY A 2 6.24 5.96 8.41
N GLY A 3 6.09 6.88 7.46
CA GLY A 3 6.75 6.78 6.17
C GLY A 3 6.62 8.05 5.36
N HIS A 4 7.39 8.13 4.29
CA HIS A 4 7.35 9.21 3.32
C HIS A 4 7.50 8.64 1.92
N GLY A 5 6.91 9.31 0.94
CA GLY A 5 6.95 8.88 -0.45
C GLY A 5 7.19 10.05 -1.39
N HIS A 6 7.68 9.74 -2.58
CA HIS A 6 7.89 10.72 -3.64
C HIS A 6 7.03 10.35 -4.86
N ILE A 7 5.99 11.15 -5.12
CA ILE A 7 4.95 10.82 -6.10
C ILE A 7 5.49 10.61 -7.52
N ALA A 8 6.49 11.38 -7.95
CA ALA A 8 7.01 11.30 -9.32
C ALA A 8 7.88 10.06 -9.56
N THR A 9 8.46 9.48 -8.52
CA THR A 9 9.31 8.28 -8.65
C THR A 9 8.61 7.01 -8.15
N GLY A 10 7.51 7.14 -7.41
CA GLY A 10 6.84 6.02 -6.76
C GLY A 10 7.65 5.38 -5.63
N ILE A 11 8.80 5.96 -5.23
CA ILE A 11 9.63 5.44 -4.15
C ILE A 11 8.99 5.81 -2.81
N ILE A 12 8.80 4.81 -1.94
CA ILE A 12 8.20 4.99 -0.62
C ILE A 12 9.08 4.31 0.43
N ASN A 13 9.44 5.04 1.47
CA ASN A 13 10.17 4.52 2.62
C ASN A 13 9.25 4.44 3.84
N TRP A 14 9.30 3.31 4.55
CA TRP A 14 8.48 3.06 5.74
C TRP A 14 9.34 2.56 6.90
N SER A 15 8.90 2.89 8.12
CA SER A 15 9.45 2.32 9.35
C SER A 15 8.34 1.97 10.35
N LYS A 16 8.57 0.89 11.08
CA LYS A 16 7.68 0.40 12.13
C LYS A 16 8.49 -0.18 13.27
N THR A 17 8.08 0.14 14.49
CA THR A 17 8.55 -0.51 15.71
C THR A 17 7.66 -1.70 16.04
N PHE A 18 8.27 -2.76 16.55
CA PHE A 18 7.60 -3.98 16.99
C PHE A 18 7.81 -4.16 18.50
N GLY A 19 7.21 -5.19 19.09
CA GLY A 19 7.43 -5.54 20.49
C GLY A 19 8.88 -5.95 20.78
N LYS A 20 9.16 -6.25 22.05
CA LYS A 20 10.49 -6.73 22.47
C LYS A 20 10.86 -7.97 21.64
N LEU A 21 12.05 -7.93 21.04
CA LEU A 21 12.64 -9.07 20.34
C LEU A 21 12.89 -10.21 21.35
N ASP A 22 12.53 -11.43 20.97
CA ASP A 22 12.90 -12.62 21.76
C ASP A 22 14.43 -12.74 21.80
N GLU A 23 14.99 -12.84 23.00
CA GLU A 23 16.44 -12.91 23.22
C GLU A 23 17.08 -14.17 22.62
N LYS A 24 16.28 -15.20 22.30
CA LYS A 24 16.74 -16.44 21.66
C LYS A 24 16.50 -16.45 20.15
N ALA A 25 15.87 -15.42 19.57
CA ALA A 25 15.62 -15.38 18.14
C ALA A 25 16.93 -15.23 17.36
N THR A 26 17.19 -16.14 16.42
CA THR A 26 18.35 -16.06 15.51
C THR A 26 18.01 -15.41 14.17
N ARG A 27 16.72 -15.30 13.83
CA ARG A 27 16.24 -14.79 12.55
C ARG A 27 14.95 -14.01 12.68
N LEU A 28 14.79 -13.01 11.82
CA LEU A 28 13.50 -12.42 11.47
C LEU A 28 13.12 -12.83 10.06
N ILE A 29 11.87 -13.26 9.89
CA ILE A 29 11.28 -13.53 8.58
C ILE A 29 10.19 -12.48 8.37
N VAL A 30 10.38 -11.65 7.36
CA VAL A 30 9.46 -10.56 7.01
C VAL A 30 8.77 -10.92 5.71
N THR A 31 7.45 -11.11 5.76
CA THR A 31 6.61 -11.34 4.56
C THR A 31 5.96 -10.02 4.14
N PRO A 32 6.44 -9.33 3.09
CA PRO A 32 5.86 -8.08 2.66
C PRO A 32 4.50 -8.33 2.00
N ARG A 33 3.50 -7.53 2.39
CA ARG A 33 2.16 -7.50 1.79
C ARG A 33 1.94 -6.14 1.16
N VAL A 34 1.61 -6.13 -0.13
CA VAL A 34 1.29 -4.91 -0.87
C VAL A 34 -0.19 -4.92 -1.18
N TYR A 35 -0.88 -3.92 -0.64
CA TYR A 35 -2.28 -3.66 -0.97
C TYR A 35 -2.35 -2.53 -1.98
N TYR A 36 -3.06 -2.78 -3.08
CA TYR A 36 -3.36 -1.81 -4.11
C TYR A 36 -4.87 -1.60 -4.18
N SER A 37 -5.30 -0.35 -4.02
CA SER A 37 -6.67 0.07 -4.29
C SER A 37 -6.69 1.23 -5.28
N THR A 38 -7.63 1.17 -6.22
CA THR A 38 -7.93 2.30 -7.10
C THR A 38 -9.15 3.04 -6.58
N ASN A 39 -8.94 4.27 -6.11
CA ASN A 39 -10.02 5.21 -5.86
C ASN A 39 -10.18 6.13 -7.08
N THR A 40 -10.85 5.63 -8.12
CA THR A 40 -11.25 6.48 -9.26
C THR A 40 -12.75 6.74 -9.16
N ILE A 41 -13.12 7.80 -8.45
CA ILE A 41 -14.50 8.30 -8.43
C ILE A 41 -14.47 9.66 -9.12
N GLY A 42 -15.12 9.75 -10.26
CA GLY A 42 -15.33 10.99 -10.99
C GLY A 42 -16.81 11.30 -11.05
N VAL A 43 -17.15 12.58 -11.15
CA VAL A 43 -18.49 13.04 -11.53
C VAL A 43 -18.35 13.92 -12.77
N SER A 44 -19.31 13.85 -13.69
CA SER A 44 -19.49 14.86 -14.72
C SER A 44 -20.54 15.86 -14.26
N ILE A 45 -20.29 17.14 -14.52
CA ILE A 45 -21.24 18.23 -14.24
C ILE A 45 -21.82 18.70 -15.58
N ASP A 46 -23.14 18.69 -15.70
CA ASP A 46 -23.82 19.20 -16.90
C ASP A 46 -23.89 20.75 -16.91
N GLU A 47 -24.34 21.34 -18.03
CA GLU A 47 -24.48 22.81 -18.17
C GLU A 47 -25.47 23.44 -17.16
N LYS A 48 -26.28 22.62 -16.48
CA LYS A 48 -27.24 23.03 -15.45
C LYS A 48 -26.71 22.81 -14.03
N GLY A 49 -25.49 22.31 -13.88
CA GLY A 49 -24.85 22.04 -12.60
C GLY A 49 -25.23 20.70 -11.95
N ASN A 50 -25.93 19.80 -12.66
CA ASN A 50 -26.27 18.49 -12.11
C ASN A 50 -25.08 17.54 -12.20
N GLU A 51 -24.83 16.81 -11.10
CA GLU A 51 -23.78 15.80 -11.02
C GLU A 51 -24.28 14.44 -11.52
N THR A 52 -23.50 13.80 -12.39
CA THR A 52 -23.67 12.40 -12.77
C THR A 52 -22.41 11.63 -12.40
N LYS A 53 -22.55 10.56 -11.61
CA LYS A 53 -21.44 9.68 -11.24
C LYS A 53 -20.87 9.02 -12.50
N LEU A 54 -19.57 9.15 -12.71
CA LEU A 54 -18.85 8.44 -13.76
C LEU A 54 -18.54 7.03 -13.26
N GLU A 55 -18.80 6.02 -14.09
CA GLU A 55 -18.29 4.68 -13.83
C GLU A 55 -16.76 4.68 -14.00
N PRO A 56 -16.00 4.07 -13.07
CA PRO A 56 -14.56 3.97 -13.21
C PRO A 56 -14.20 3.22 -14.50
N MET A 57 -13.33 3.80 -15.33
CA MET A 57 -12.88 3.21 -16.60
C MET A 57 -12.03 1.93 -16.40
N GLN A 58 -11.54 1.70 -15.18
CA GLN A 58 -10.87 0.46 -14.78
C GLN A 58 -11.46 -0.04 -13.48
N ILE A 59 -12.09 -1.21 -13.54
CA ILE A 59 -12.40 -2.05 -12.39
C ILE A 59 -11.10 -2.78 -12.02
N ASN A 60 -10.06 -2.04 -11.61
CA ASN A 60 -8.96 -2.71 -10.95
C ASN A 60 -9.50 -3.07 -9.56
N GLU A 61 -9.99 -4.29 -9.42
CA GLU A 61 -10.37 -4.83 -8.11
C GLU A 61 -9.23 -4.60 -7.13
N ASP A 62 -9.58 -4.32 -5.87
CA ASP A 62 -8.60 -4.27 -4.80
C ASP A 62 -7.77 -5.56 -4.82
N ARG A 63 -6.46 -5.41 -4.89
CA ARG A 63 -5.54 -6.54 -4.99
C ARG A 63 -4.55 -6.52 -3.86
N GLU A 64 -4.42 -7.67 -3.21
CA GLU A 64 -3.32 -7.95 -2.29
C GLU A 64 -2.29 -8.81 -3.03
N PHE A 65 -1.03 -8.39 -2.96
CA PHE A 65 0.11 -9.13 -3.47
C PHE A 65 0.99 -9.54 -2.29
N LEU A 66 1.31 -10.84 -2.23
CA LEU A 66 2.35 -11.37 -1.36
C LEU A 66 3.67 -11.28 -2.12
N LEU A 67 4.67 -10.69 -1.49
CA LEU A 67 6.05 -10.72 -1.99
C LEU A 67 6.83 -11.83 -1.28
N ASP A 68 7.99 -12.16 -1.84
CA ASP A 68 8.89 -13.13 -1.26
C ASP A 68 9.34 -12.73 0.15
N ASP A 69 9.58 -13.74 0.99
CA ASP A 69 10.07 -13.55 2.34
C ASP A 69 11.47 -12.94 2.34
N ILE A 70 11.67 -11.96 3.22
CA ILE A 70 12.97 -11.38 3.53
C ILE A 70 13.45 -12.02 4.84
N VAL A 71 14.57 -12.74 4.78
CA VAL A 71 15.21 -13.35 5.94
C VAL A 71 16.35 -12.46 6.43
N ILE A 72 16.29 -12.08 7.70
CA ILE A 72 17.31 -11.27 8.37
C ILE A 72 17.92 -12.12 9.49
N GLU A 73 19.22 -12.40 9.42
CA GLU A 73 19.97 -13.03 10.51
C GLU A 73 20.20 -12.01 11.63
N LEU A 74 19.94 -12.41 12.88
CA LEU A 74 20.16 -11.61 14.08
C LEU A 74 21.50 -12.03 14.69
N ASN A 75 22.48 -11.13 14.67
CA ASN A 75 23.81 -11.32 15.27
C ASN A 75 23.85 -10.85 16.73
#